data_AF-F4QD35-F1
#
_entry.id   AF-F4QD35-F1
#
_cell.length_a   1.000
_cell.length_b   1.000
_cell.length_c   1.000
_cell.angle_alpha   90.00
_cell.angle_beta   90.00
_cell.angle_gamma   90.00
#
_symmetry.space_group_name_H-M   'P 1'
#
loop_
_entity.id
_entity.type
_entity.pdbx_description
1 polymer ?
#
loop_
_entity_poly.entity_id
_entity_poly.type
_entity_poly.pdbx_seq_one_letter_code
_entity_poly.pdbx_strand_id
1 'polypeptide(L)'
;MTSATLVSINDTISEFLWDNHNCIDMNGFKIKSGINLWVCQFGNSDYDFAGFPFQFTNYPKTPQQMDEFVKKVNTLDPGMQVAIILYDGFLSGMQDTLLPAFQSLGSQSFQEAQLCQNYCMIGRKGGSAIESYGDDPFGLRKIRVNAKFEWPDCWISN
;
A
#
# COMPACT_ATOMS: atom_id res chain seq x y z
N MET A 1 -20.21 -1.08 1.55
CA MET A 1 -19.10 -0.23 1.07
C MET A 1 -18.10 -0.19 2.20
N THR A 2 -16.90 -0.70 1.95
CA THR A 2 -15.88 -0.89 2.98
C THR A 2 -14.95 0.32 3.01
N SER A 3 -14.41 0.66 4.16
CA SER A 3 -13.49 1.78 4.35
C SER A 3 -12.09 1.29 4.71
N ALA A 4 -11.08 1.95 4.17
CA ALA A 4 -9.69 1.69 4.47
C ALA A 4 -9.00 2.99 4.87
N THR A 5 -8.28 2.97 5.98
CA THR A 5 -7.44 4.07 6.44
C THR A 5 -6.01 3.59 6.56
N LEU A 6 -5.08 4.24 5.86
CA LEU A 6 -3.65 4.06 6.07
C LEU A 6 -3.13 5.24 6.87
N VAL A 7 -2.28 4.95 7.84
CA VAL A 7 -1.54 5.94 8.62
C VAL A 7 -0.07 5.54 8.60
N SER A 8 0.79 6.37 8.01
CA SER A 8 2.25 6.20 8.10
C SER A 8 2.80 7.17 9.13
N ILE A 9 3.48 6.63 10.15
CA ILE A 9 4.22 7.37 11.18
C ILE A 9 5.61 6.76 11.38
N ASN A 10 5.63 5.52 11.87
CA ASN A 10 6.83 4.69 12.09
C ASN A 10 6.46 3.20 12.18
N ASP A 11 7.42 2.34 12.48
CA ASP A 11 7.27 0.89 12.59
C ASP A 11 6.35 0.39 13.73
N THR A 12 6.02 1.25 14.70
CA THR A 12 5.24 0.90 15.90
C THR A 12 3.86 1.56 15.98
N ILE A 13 3.66 2.69 15.29
CA ILE A 13 2.47 3.54 15.41
C ILE A 13 1.72 3.67 14.07
N SER A 14 2.31 3.23 12.95
CA SER A 14 1.57 3.20 11.68
C SER A 14 0.30 2.32 11.83
N GLU A 15 -0.75 2.62 11.06
CA GLU A 15 -2.05 1.95 11.12
C GLU A 15 -2.52 1.55 9.73
N PHE A 16 -3.14 0.37 9.62
CA PHE A 16 -4.02 0.04 8.51
C PHE A 16 -5.36 -0.36 9.12
N LEU A 17 -6.31 0.55 9.08
CA LEU A 17 -7.68 0.31 9.53
C LEU A 17 -8.54 -0.15 8.36
N TRP A 18 -9.14 -1.33 8.45
CA TRP A 18 -10.13 -1.85 7.51
C TRP A 18 -11.48 -1.96 8.22
N ASP A 19 -12.49 -1.22 7.76
CA ASP A 19 -13.77 -1.08 8.46
C ASP A 19 -13.61 -0.79 9.96
N ASN A 20 -12.70 0.14 10.29
CA ASN A 20 -12.31 0.55 11.64
C ASN A 20 -11.60 -0.52 12.50
N HIS A 21 -11.23 -1.67 11.93
CA HIS A 21 -10.42 -2.68 12.59
C HIS A 21 -8.95 -2.50 12.21
N ASN A 22 -8.05 -2.43 13.19
CA ASN A 22 -6.62 -2.37 12.90
C ASN A 22 -6.11 -3.74 12.44
N CYS A 23 -5.60 -3.78 11.21
CA CYS A 23 -5.21 -5.01 10.52
C CYS A 23 -3.69 -5.21 10.44
N ILE A 24 -2.89 -4.36 11.08
CA ILE A 24 -1.43 -4.49 11.01
C ILE A 24 -0.94 -5.76 11.69
N ASP A 25 -1.49 -6.09 12.85
CA ASP A 25 -1.09 -7.30 13.60
C ASP A 25 -1.80 -8.57 13.11
N MET A 26 -2.70 -8.47 12.13
CA MET A 26 -3.34 -9.64 11.54
C MET A 26 -2.28 -10.45 10.78
N ASN A 27 -2.10 -11.70 11.20
CA ASN A 27 -1.05 -12.62 10.74
C ASN A 27 0.38 -12.33 11.26
N GLY A 28 0.54 -11.50 12.30
CA GLY A 28 1.82 -11.33 13.01
C GLY A 28 2.89 -10.56 12.22
N PHE A 29 2.50 -9.89 11.14
CA PHE A 29 3.39 -9.05 10.37
C PHE A 29 3.51 -7.67 11.00
N LYS A 30 4.67 -7.02 10.87
CA LYS A 30 4.90 -5.67 11.37
C LYS A 30 5.34 -4.78 10.22
N ILE A 31 4.86 -3.54 10.21
CA ILE A 31 5.35 -2.50 9.32
C ILE A 31 6.82 -2.26 9.62
N LYS A 32 7.65 -2.18 8.57
CA LYS A 32 9.09 -1.91 8.68
C LYS A 32 9.51 -0.83 7.70
N SER A 33 10.74 -0.35 7.85
CA SER A 33 11.40 0.53 6.88
C SER A 33 11.35 -0.05 5.46
N GLY A 34 11.07 0.80 4.46
CA GLY A 34 10.85 0.41 3.07
C GLY A 34 9.38 0.43 2.64
N ILE A 35 9.04 -0.36 1.63
CA ILE A 35 7.70 -0.43 1.04
C ILE A 35 6.92 -1.57 1.71
N ASN A 36 5.79 -1.25 2.33
CA ASN A 36 4.87 -2.20 2.93
C ASN A 36 3.65 -2.29 2.01
N LEU A 37 3.48 -3.43 1.35
CA LEU A 37 2.48 -3.67 0.32
C LEU A 37 1.43 -4.67 0.83
N TRP A 38 0.17 -4.28 0.74
CA TRP A 38 -0.98 -5.16 0.89
C TRP A 38 -1.66 -5.31 -0.47
N VAL A 39 -1.83 -6.54 -0.95
CA VAL A 39 -2.54 -6.85 -2.20
C VAL A 39 -3.86 -7.54 -1.86
N CYS A 40 -4.97 -6.98 -2.33
CA CYS A 40 -6.29 -7.57 -2.12
C CYS A 40 -6.45 -8.82 -3.01
N GLN A 41 -6.71 -9.98 -2.40
CA GLN A 41 -6.94 -11.26 -3.07
C GLN A 41 -8.33 -11.77 -2.73
N PHE A 42 -9.30 -11.51 -3.62
CA PHE A 42 -10.65 -12.03 -3.46
C PHE A 42 -10.72 -13.51 -3.82
N GLY A 43 -11.52 -14.28 -3.08
CA GLY A 43 -11.77 -15.70 -3.35
C GLY A 43 -10.66 -16.66 -2.90
N ASN A 44 -9.69 -16.18 -2.11
CA ASN A 44 -8.76 -17.06 -1.43
C ASN A 44 -9.35 -17.46 -0.08
N SER A 45 -9.70 -18.75 0.03
CA SER A 45 -10.39 -19.36 1.17
C SER A 45 -9.64 -19.21 2.50
N ASP A 46 -8.33 -19.01 2.46
CA ASP A 46 -7.52 -18.81 3.66
C ASP A 46 -7.83 -17.46 4.33
N TYR A 47 -8.27 -16.46 3.56
CA TYR A 47 -8.57 -15.12 4.06
C TYR A 47 -10.03 -14.93 4.47
N ASP A 48 -10.94 -15.77 3.96
CA ASP A 48 -12.36 -15.75 4.36
C ASP A 48 -12.53 -16.07 5.85
N PHE A 49 -11.65 -16.91 6.42
CA PHE A 49 -11.67 -17.23 7.85
C PHE A 49 -11.10 -16.10 8.73
N ALA A 50 -10.16 -15.32 8.20
CA ALA A 50 -9.50 -14.23 8.93
C ALA A 50 -10.25 -12.89 8.82
N GLY A 51 -11.20 -12.75 7.88
CA GLY A 51 -11.92 -11.50 7.65
C GLY A 51 -11.06 -10.36 7.09
N PHE A 52 -9.87 -10.67 6.56
CA PHE A 52 -8.93 -9.69 6.02
C PHE A 52 -8.35 -10.17 4.68
N PRO A 53 -8.80 -9.64 3.53
CA PRO A 53 -8.53 -10.19 2.21
C PRO A 53 -7.18 -9.76 1.61
N PHE A 54 -6.21 -9.37 2.44
CA PHE A 54 -4.94 -8.81 1.95
C PHE A 54 -3.74 -9.71 2.23
N GLN A 55 -2.97 -9.96 1.17
CA GLN A 55 -1.62 -10.51 1.28
C GLN A 55 -0.64 -9.38 1.59
N PHE A 56 0.08 -9.48 2.71
CA PHE A 56 1.11 -8.52 3.11
C PHE A 56 2.51 -8.93 2.62
N THR A 57 3.31 -7.96 2.18
CA THR A 57 4.75 -8.13 1.94
C THR A 57 5.49 -6.84 2.25
N ASN A 58 6.60 -6.92 2.98
CA ASN A 58 7.52 -5.82 3.20
C ASN A 58 8.75 -5.95 2.28
N TYR A 59 9.12 -4.85 1.63
CA TYR A 59 10.29 -4.71 0.77
C TYR A 59 11.26 -3.71 1.40
N PRO A 60 12.31 -4.19 2.11
CA PRO A 60 13.34 -3.34 2.67
C PRO A 60 14.01 -2.45 1.61
N LYS A 61 14.56 -1.32 2.03
CA LYS A 61 15.29 -0.39 1.16
C LYS A 61 16.62 -0.98 0.67
N THR A 62 16.57 -1.86 -0.33
CA THR A 62 17.74 -2.36 -1.07
C THR A 62 17.41 -2.46 -2.56
N PRO A 63 18.41 -2.36 -3.47
CA PRO A 63 18.15 -2.45 -4.91
C PRO A 63 17.41 -3.73 -5.31
N GLN A 64 17.85 -4.86 -4.76
CA GLN A 64 17.27 -6.18 -5.05
C GLN A 64 15.79 -6.25 -4.62
N GLN A 65 15.45 -5.65 -3.48
CA GLN A 65 14.07 -5.66 -2.99
C GLN A 65 13.16 -4.72 -3.78
N MET A 66 13.69 -3.62 -4.32
CA MET A 66 12.92 -2.76 -5.22
C MET A 66 12.62 -3.47 -6.54
N ASP A 67 13.56 -4.25 -7.07
CA ASP A 67 13.32 -5.07 -8.26
C ASP A 67 12.26 -6.14 -7.98
N GLU A 68 12.30 -6.80 -6.81
CA GLU A 68 11.26 -7.77 -6.42
C GLU A 68 9.89 -7.11 -6.22
N PHE A 69 9.83 -5.88 -5.70
CA PHE A 69 8.59 -5.10 -5.64
C PHE A 69 8.04 -4.84 -7.04
N VAL A 70 8.87 -4.37 -7.98
CA VAL A 70 8.45 -4.10 -9.36
C VAL A 70 7.97 -5.38 -10.04
N LYS A 71 8.68 -6.50 -9.87
CA LYS A 71 8.25 -7.81 -10.38
C LYS A 71 6.88 -8.19 -9.82
N LYS A 72 6.67 -8.07 -8.50
CA LYS A 72 5.37 -8.36 -7.88
C LYS A 72 4.27 -7.48 -8.48
N VAL A 73 4.49 -6.17 -8.60
CA VAL A 73 3.50 -5.23 -9.19
C VAL A 73 3.19 -5.57 -10.65
N ASN A 74 4.18 -6.02 -11.41
CA ASN A 74 3.99 -6.42 -12.81
C ASN A 74 3.22 -7.75 -12.95
N THR A 75 3.26 -8.61 -11.94
CA THR A 75 2.49 -9.87 -11.90
C THR A 75 1.05 -9.69 -11.42
N LEU A 76 0.64 -8.51 -10.96
CA LEU A 76 -0.73 -8.25 -10.52
C LEU A 76 -1.68 -8.17 -11.72
N ASP A 77 -2.84 -8.81 -11.59
CA ASP A 77 -3.89 -8.70 -12.59
C ASP A 77 -4.48 -7.28 -12.65
N PRO A 78 -4.92 -6.81 -13.83
CA PRO A 78 -5.65 -5.56 -13.95
C PRO A 78 -6.87 -5.53 -13.02
N GLY A 79 -7.06 -4.41 -12.33
CA GLY A 79 -8.16 -4.21 -11.40
C GLY A 79 -7.90 -4.71 -9.98
N MET A 80 -6.77 -5.35 -9.68
CA MET A 80 -6.40 -5.67 -8.28
C MET A 80 -6.18 -4.39 -7.48
N GLN A 81 -6.73 -4.35 -6.26
CA GLN A 81 -6.55 -3.24 -5.33
C GLN A 81 -5.33 -3.47 -4.43
N VAL A 82 -4.63 -2.38 -4.12
CA VAL A 82 -3.45 -2.41 -3.26
C VAL A 82 -3.51 -1.30 -2.22
N ALA A 83 -2.92 -1.55 -1.06
CA ALA A 83 -2.59 -0.55 -0.07
C ALA A 83 -1.07 -0.54 0.12
N ILE A 84 -0.48 0.65 0.15
CA ILE A 84 0.96 0.83 0.31
C ILE A 84 1.21 1.85 1.43
N ILE A 85 2.07 1.45 2.37
CA ILE A 85 2.71 2.35 3.32
C ILE A 85 4.21 2.30 3.06
N LEU A 86 4.80 3.45 2.79
CA LEU A 86 6.24 3.62 2.79
C LEU A 86 6.66 4.44 4.01
N TYR A 87 7.74 3.96 4.61
CA TYR A 87 8.38 4.54 5.77
C TYR A 87 9.89 4.61 5.53
N ASP A 88 10.51 5.69 6.02
CA ASP A 88 11.96 5.93 5.98
C ASP A 88 12.48 6.31 4.56
N GLY A 89 11.61 6.87 3.72
CA GLY A 89 11.94 7.46 2.42
C GLY A 89 12.32 6.46 1.34
N PHE A 90 12.78 6.97 0.20
CA PHE A 90 13.28 6.16 -0.91
C PHE A 90 14.81 6.17 -0.97
N LEU A 91 15.38 5.14 -1.58
CA LEU A 91 16.80 5.17 -1.93
C LEU A 91 17.03 6.08 -3.14
N SER A 92 18.05 6.93 -3.05
CA SER A 92 18.50 7.75 -4.17
C SER A 92 18.84 6.84 -5.37
N GLY A 93 18.33 7.19 -6.55
CA GLY A 93 18.58 6.45 -7.79
C GLY A 93 17.63 5.29 -8.09
N MET A 94 16.64 4.99 -7.24
CA MET A 94 15.62 3.94 -7.51
C MET A 94 14.31 4.50 -8.08
N GLN A 95 14.28 5.80 -8.31
CA GLN A 95 13.11 6.55 -8.75
C GLN A 95 12.62 6.06 -10.11
N ASP A 96 13.54 5.91 -11.07
CA ASP A 96 13.21 5.47 -12.43
C ASP A 96 12.71 4.02 -12.47
N THR A 97 13.20 3.17 -11.57
CA THR A 97 12.78 1.77 -11.46
C THR A 97 11.37 1.64 -10.87
N LEU A 98 11.07 2.41 -9.83
CA LEU A 98 9.80 2.31 -9.11
C LEU A 98 8.67 3.08 -9.80
N LEU A 99 8.98 4.18 -10.49
CA LEU A 99 7.98 5.08 -11.07
C LEU A 99 6.97 4.35 -11.98
N PRO A 100 7.38 3.50 -12.95
CA PRO A 100 6.43 2.78 -13.78
C PRO A 100 5.52 1.84 -12.97
N ALA A 101 6.04 1.22 -11.91
CA ALA A 101 5.27 0.32 -11.06
C ALA A 101 4.19 1.10 -10.30
N PHE A 102 4.55 2.22 -9.66
CA PHE A 102 3.57 3.07 -8.95
C PHE A 102 2.54 3.70 -9.90
N GLN A 103 2.96 4.19 -11.07
CA GLN A 103 2.04 4.68 -12.10
C GLN A 103 1.07 3.59 -12.56
N SER A 104 1.54 2.35 -12.71
CA SER A 104 0.67 1.22 -13.06
C SER A 104 -0.36 0.89 -11.97
N LEU A 105 -0.14 1.32 -10.73
CA LEU A 105 -1.07 1.20 -9.60
C LEU A 105 -2.00 2.43 -9.47
N GLY A 106 -1.91 3.36 -10.41
CA GLY A 106 -2.73 4.56 -10.48
C GLY A 106 -2.12 5.79 -9.83
N SER A 107 -0.83 5.74 -9.50
CA SER A 107 -0.16 6.86 -8.85
C SER A 107 0.10 8.03 -9.78
N GLN A 108 -0.21 9.23 -9.31
CA GLN A 108 0.03 10.49 -10.04
C GLN A 108 1.07 11.37 -9.35
N SER A 109 1.22 11.22 -8.04
CA SER A 109 2.06 12.10 -7.21
C SER A 109 3.36 11.44 -6.75
N PHE A 110 3.70 10.26 -7.31
CA PHE A 110 4.85 9.49 -6.87
C PHE A 110 6.17 10.26 -7.05
N GLN A 111 6.31 11.05 -8.11
CA GLN A 111 7.53 11.82 -8.37
C GLN A 111 7.79 12.84 -7.27
N GLU A 112 6.75 13.54 -6.81
CA GLU A 112 6.85 14.48 -5.69
C GLU A 112 7.04 13.75 -4.35
N ALA A 113 6.32 12.64 -4.14
CA ALA A 113 6.40 11.84 -2.93
C ALA A 113 7.80 11.25 -2.66
N GLN A 114 8.62 11.10 -3.70
CA GLN A 114 10.01 10.61 -3.57
C GLN A 114 10.91 11.51 -2.72
N LEU A 115 10.55 12.78 -2.56
CA LEU A 115 11.29 13.74 -1.74
C LEU A 115 10.90 13.65 -0.26
N CYS A 116 9.91 12.83 0.10
CA CYS A 116 9.38 12.72 1.46
C CYS A 116 9.82 11.41 2.13
N GLN A 117 9.86 11.43 3.47
CA GLN A 117 10.16 10.24 4.27
C GLN A 117 9.01 9.25 4.33
N ASN A 118 7.78 9.74 4.26
CA ASN A 118 6.59 8.93 4.41
C ASN A 118 5.69 9.07 3.19
N TYR A 119 5.03 7.97 2.84
CA TYR A 119 4.05 7.93 1.76
C TYR A 119 2.98 6.88 2.04
N CYS A 120 1.73 7.20 1.77
CA CYS A 120 0.60 6.29 1.82
C CYS A 120 -0.15 6.33 0.49
N MET A 121 -0.60 5.17 0.05
CA MET A 121 -1.36 5.04 -1.19
C MET A 121 -2.38 3.91 -1.07
N ILE A 122 -3.59 4.17 -1.54
CA ILE A 122 -4.58 3.14 -1.85
C ILE A 122 -4.85 3.23 -3.34
N GLY A 123 -4.52 2.18 -4.07
CA GLY A 123 -4.50 2.20 -5.53
C GLY A 123 -5.11 0.96 -6.17
N ARG A 124 -5.13 0.96 -7.50
CA ARG A 124 -5.64 -0.14 -8.31
C ARG A 124 -4.76 -0.35 -9.53
N LYS A 125 -4.39 -1.60 -9.82
CA LYS A 125 -3.63 -1.93 -11.03
C LYS A 125 -4.43 -1.53 -12.27
N GLY A 126 -3.86 -0.64 -13.09
CA GLY A 126 -4.49 -0.07 -14.28
C GLY A 126 -5.61 0.95 -13.99
N GLY A 127 -5.73 1.43 -12.74
CA GLY A 127 -6.77 2.36 -12.30
C GLY A 127 -6.22 3.66 -11.74
N SER A 128 -6.94 4.25 -10.77
CA SER A 128 -6.55 5.45 -10.04
C SER A 128 -6.13 5.12 -8.61
N ALA A 129 -5.43 6.04 -7.96
CA ALA A 129 -5.08 5.95 -6.56
C ALA A 129 -5.45 7.20 -5.76
N ILE A 130 -5.59 7.01 -4.45
CA ILE A 130 -5.66 8.09 -3.45
C ILE A 130 -4.38 8.04 -2.65
N GLU A 131 -3.74 9.19 -2.50
CA GLU A 131 -2.35 9.28 -2.07
C GLU A 131 -2.18 10.38 -1.04
N SER A 132 -1.20 10.21 -0.17
CA SER A 132 -0.75 11.24 0.76
C SER A 132 0.74 11.06 0.98
N TYR A 133 1.49 12.15 0.84
CA TYR A 133 2.93 12.23 1.06
C TYR A 133 3.23 13.54 1.77
N GLY A 134 4.41 13.62 2.36
CA GLY A 134 4.90 14.83 3.00
C GLY A 134 6.03 14.54 3.96
N ASP A 135 6.87 15.55 4.15
CA ASP A 135 7.67 15.64 5.35
C ASP A 135 6.87 16.45 6.35
N ASP A 136 6.66 15.87 7.53
CA ASP A 136 5.96 16.57 8.59
C ASP A 136 6.84 17.72 9.13
N PRO A 137 6.44 19.00 8.94
CA PRO A 137 7.21 20.14 9.42
C PRO A 137 7.09 20.34 10.94
N PHE A 138 6.17 19.63 11.60
CA PHE A 138 5.73 19.90 12.97
C PHE A 138 6.04 18.75 13.97
N GLY A 139 6.73 17.70 13.55
CA GLY A 139 7.17 16.58 14.40
C GLY A 139 6.10 15.54 14.76
N LEU A 140 4.87 15.63 14.24
CA LEU A 140 3.78 14.66 14.45
C LEU A 140 3.77 13.45 13.49
N ARG A 141 4.54 13.51 12.39
CA ARG A 141 4.83 12.50 11.35
C ARG A 141 3.65 11.70 10.79
N LYS A 142 2.43 12.21 10.89
CA LYS A 142 1.22 11.46 10.54
C LYS A 142 0.76 11.74 9.11
N ILE A 143 1.07 10.84 8.19
CA ILE A 143 0.47 10.81 6.86
C ILE A 143 -0.75 9.91 6.89
N ARG A 144 -1.86 10.35 6.28
CA ARG A 144 -3.11 9.59 6.28
C ARG A 144 -3.75 9.56 4.91
N VAL A 145 -4.16 8.37 4.49
CA VAL A 145 -5.08 8.17 3.36
C VAL A 145 -6.35 7.50 3.89
N ASN A 146 -7.51 8.02 3.48
CA ASN A 146 -8.78 7.33 3.68
C ASN A 146 -9.39 7.05 2.30
N ALA A 147 -9.74 5.81 2.03
CA ALA A 147 -10.42 5.43 0.80
C ALA A 147 -11.65 4.57 1.12
N LYS A 148 -12.63 4.62 0.22
CA LYS A 148 -13.69 3.64 0.18
C LYS A 148 -13.33 2.57 -0.83
N PHE A 149 -13.38 1.32 -0.38
CA PHE A 149 -13.24 0.15 -1.21
C PHE A 149 -14.62 -0.20 -1.75
N GLU A 150 -14.77 -0.03 -3.05
CA GLU A 150 -15.85 -0.65 -3.81
C GLU A 150 -15.42 -2.09 -4.07
N TRP A 151 -16.22 -3.03 -3.55
CA TRP A 151 -16.12 -4.41 -3.94
C TRP A 151 -16.44 -4.47 -5.43
N PRO A 152 -15.63 -5.13 -6.25
CA PRO A 152 -16.03 -5.33 -7.62
C PRO A 152 -17.34 -6.14 -7.57
N ASP A 153 -18.43 -5.60 -8.12
CA ASP A 153 -19.78 -6.18 -8.12
C ASP A 153 -19.86 -7.57 -8.81
N CYS A 154 -18.72 -8.14 -9.22
CA CYS A 154 -18.59 -9.38 -9.97
C CYS A 154 -18.84 -10.67 -9.16
N TRP A 155 -19.30 -10.58 -7.90
CA TRP A 155 -19.67 -11.76 -7.10
C TRP A 155 -21.17 -11.91 -6.85
N ILE A 156 -22.04 -11.04 -7.41
CA ILE A 156 -23.45 -11.37 -7.56
C ILE A 156 -23.59 -12.19 -8.84
N SER A 157 -23.05 -13.41 -8.84
CA SER A 157 -23.44 -14.41 -9.81
C SER A 157 -24.88 -14.85 -9.51
N ASN A 158 -25.79 -14.59 -10.45
CA ASN A 158 -27.11 -15.21 -10.54
C ASN A 158 -27.03 -16.73 -10.42
#